data_AF-A0A523BYP5-F1
#
_entry.id   AF-A0A523BYP5-F1
#
_cell.length_a   1.000
_cell.length_b   1.000
_cell.length_c   1.000
_cell.angle_alpha   90.00
_cell.angle_beta   90.00
_cell.angle_gamma   90.00
#
_symmetry.space_group_name_H-M   'P 1'
#
loop_
_entity.id
_entity.type
_entity.pdbx_description
1 polymer ?
#
loop_
_entity_poly.entity_id
_entity_poly.type
_entity_poly.pdbx_seq_one_letter_code
_entity_poly.pdbx_strand_id
1 'polypeptide(L)' 'MPAFVNQLISFLQSALTWVVALAIPATALTAGYHALMRATAQDEMTALQHSRALKNALVYGVVVILAGSITNAVLGAFR' A
#
# COMPACT_ATOMS: atom_id res chain seq x y z
N MET A 1 -24.65 18.69 -5.98
CA MET A 1 -23.65 19.25 -5.03
C MET A 1 -22.97 20.47 -5.63
N PRO A 2 -22.45 21.40 -4.82
CA PRO A 2 -21.66 22.54 -5.32
C PRO A 2 -20.49 22.06 -6.17
N ALA A 3 -20.15 22.80 -7.24
CA ALA A 3 -19.10 22.43 -8.17
C ALA A 3 -17.75 22.16 -7.48
N PHE A 4 -17.43 22.94 -6.46
CA PHE A 4 -16.24 22.76 -5.63
C PHE A 4 -16.16 21.37 -4.96
N VAL A 5 -17.28 20.88 -4.41
CA VAL A 5 -17.34 19.56 -3.73
C VAL A 5 -17.05 18.44 -4.74
N ASN A 6 -17.63 18.53 -5.94
CA ASN A 6 -17.39 17.56 -7.00
C ASN A 6 -15.93 17.55 -7.46
N GLN A 7 -15.30 18.72 -7.60
CA GLN A 7 -13.89 18.85 -7.95
C GLN A 7 -12.97 18.24 -6.88
N LEU A 8 -13.28 18.49 -5.60
CA LEU A 8 -12.53 17.90 -4.49
C LEU A 8 -12.64 16.37 -4.48
N ILE A 9 -13.85 15.82 -4.63
CA ILE A 9 -14.04 14.36 -4.72
C ILE A 9 -13.25 13.78 -5.90
N SER A 10 -13.28 14.44 -7.06
CA SER A 10 -12.53 13.98 -8.23
C SER A 10 -11.02 14.00 -7.98
N PHE A 11 -10.50 15.06 -7.36
CA PHE A 11 -9.09 15.16 -6.99
C PHE A 11 -8.68 14.03 -6.03
N LEU A 12 -9.47 13.82 -4.97
CA LEU A 12 -9.19 12.77 -3.98
C LEU A 12 -9.18 11.38 -4.61
N GLN A 13 -10.13 11.06 -5.50
CA GLN A 13 -10.17 9.78 -6.19
C GLN A 13 -8.99 9.58 -7.16
N SER A 14 -8.58 10.64 -7.86
CA SER A 14 -7.38 10.60 -8.73
C SER A 14 -6.12 10.34 -7.89
N ALA A 15 -5.96 11.05 -6.77
CA ALA A 15 -4.84 10.83 -5.87
C ALA A 15 -4.82 9.39 -5.32
N LEU A 16 -5.99 8.88 -4.90
CA LEU A 16 -6.14 7.54 -4.37
C LEU A 16 -5.76 6.46 -5.39
N THR A 17 -6.12 6.66 -6.66
CA THR A 17 -5.75 5.76 -7.76
C THR A 17 -4.23 5.64 -7.86
N TRP A 18 -3.51 6.76 -7.82
CA TRP A 18 -2.05 6.76 -7.86
C TRP A 18 -1.42 6.14 -6.62
N VAL A 19 -1.96 6.41 -5.43
CA VAL A 19 -1.46 5.80 -4.18
C VAL A 19 -1.60 4.28 -4.22
N VAL A 20 -2.76 3.76 -4.62
CA VAL A 20 -2.99 2.31 -4.73
C VAL A 20 -2.14 1.69 -5.84
N ALA A 21 -2.02 2.36 -6.99
CA ALA A 21 -1.19 1.88 -8.10
C ALA A 21 0.29 1.78 -7.72
N LEU A 22 0.82 2.72 -6.93
CA LEU A 22 2.20 2.72 -6.45
C LEU A 22 2.43 1.78 -5.25
N ALA A 23 1.39 1.49 -4.47
CA ALA A 23 1.49 0.56 -3.34
C ALA A 23 1.88 -0.85 -3.79
N ILE A 24 1.42 -1.30 -4.96
CA ILE A 24 1.75 -2.62 -5.53
C ILE A 24 3.26 -2.77 -5.77
N PRO A 25 3.91 -1.95 -6.63
CA PRO A 25 5.35 -2.05 -6.87
C PRO A 25 6.17 -1.75 -5.61
N ALA A 26 5.76 -0.80 -4.77
CA ALA A 26 6.46 -0.53 -3.51
C ALA A 26 6.48 -1.77 -2.60
N THR A 27 5.33 -2.42 -2.42
CA THR A 27 5.21 -3.65 -1.63
C THR A 27 6.06 -4.77 -2.22
N ALA A 28 5.99 -4.97 -3.54
CA ALA A 28 6.76 -6.01 -4.23
C ALA A 28 8.28 -5.80 -4.07
N LEU A 29 8.76 -4.57 -4.22
CA LEU A 29 10.18 -4.22 -4.04
C LEU A 29 10.63 -4.43 -2.59
N THR A 30 9.86 -3.95 -1.61
CA THR A 30 10.21 -4.12 -0.19
C THR A 30 10.17 -5.59 0.24
N ALA A 31 9.15 -6.34 -0.18
CA ALA A 31 9.05 -7.77 0.09
C ALA A 31 10.19 -8.55 -0.58
N GLY A 32 10.50 -8.24 -1.85
CA GLY A 32 11.61 -8.84 -2.59
C GLY A 32 12.96 -8.55 -1.93
N TYR A 33 13.21 -7.30 -1.53
CA TYR A 33 14.42 -6.92 -0.80
C TYR A 33 14.59 -7.75 0.49
N HIS A 34 13.56 -7.83 1.32
CA HIS A 34 13.65 -8.60 2.57
C HIS A 34 13.70 -10.11 2.34
N ALA A 35 13.10 -10.63 1.26
CA ALA A 35 13.25 -12.03 0.88
C ALA A 35 14.70 -12.37 0.51
N LEU A 36 15.33 -11.51 -0.31
CA LEU A 36 16.73 -11.66 -0.71
C LEU A 36 17.67 -11.57 0.49
N MET A 37 17.51 -10.55 1.32
CA MET A 37 18.37 -10.36 2.50
C MET A 37 18.22 -11.49 3.52
N ARG A 38 17.00 -12.05 3.68
CA ARG A 38 16.78 -13.25 4.49
C ARG A 38 17.52 -14.46 3.91
N ALA A 39 17.54 -14.63 2.59
CA ALA A 39 18.19 -15.78 1.94
C ALA A 39 19.72 -15.74 2.07
N THR A 40 20.31 -14.55 2.21
CA THR A 40 21.76 -14.35 2.36
C THR A 40 22.20 -14.15 3.81
N ALA A 41 21.27 -14.16 4.77
CA ALA A 41 21.59 -13.96 6.18
C ALA A 41 22.41 -15.13 6.72
N GLN A 42 23.52 -14.83 7.39
CA GLN A 42 24.42 -15.83 7.97
C GLN A 42 24.10 -16.14 9.44
N ASP A 43 23.34 -15.26 10.10
CA ASP A 43 22.90 -15.41 11.48
C ASP A 43 21.37 -15.47 11.59
N GLU A 44 20.88 -16.21 12.58
CA GLU A 44 19.45 -16.47 12.77
C GLU A 44 18.66 -15.20 13.15
N MET A 45 19.29 -14.28 13.88
CA MET A 45 18.65 -13.05 14.34
C MET A 45 18.32 -12.12 13.15
N THR A 46 19.28 -11.90 12.26
CA THR A 46 19.10 -11.11 11.03
C THR A 46 18.06 -11.75 10.12
N ALA A 47 18.09 -13.07 9.96
CA ALA A 47 17.09 -13.81 9.18
C ALA A 47 15.66 -13.61 9.73
N LEU A 48 15.50 -13.64 11.05
CA LEU A 48 14.22 -13.40 11.73
C LEU A 48 13.72 -11.96 11.53
N GLN A 49 14.62 -10.97 11.62
CA GLN A 49 14.26 -9.57 11.38
C GLN A 49 13.72 -9.35 9.96
N HIS A 50 14.40 -9.90 8.95
CA HIS A 50 13.93 -9.82 7.57
C HIS A 50 12.63 -10.61 7.34
N SER A 51 12.42 -11.73 8.04
CA SER A 51 11.16 -12.47 7.96
C SER A 51 9.98 -11.67 8.53
N ARG A 52 10.18 -10.97 9.64
CA ARG A 52 9.18 -10.04 10.20
C ARG A 52 8.92 -8.86 9.27
N ALA A 53 9.98 -8.27 8.71
CA ALA A 53 9.87 -7.15 7.79
C ALA A 53 9.14 -7.54 6.50
N LEU A 54 9.40 -8.74 5.96
CA LEU A 54 8.68 -9.30 4.81
C LEU A 54 7.19 -9.47 5.10
N LYS A 55 6.83 -10.06 6.25
CA LYS A 55 5.43 -10.17 6.68
C LYS A 55 4.78 -8.79 6.77
N ASN A 56 5.43 -7.83 7.40
CA ASN A 56 4.91 -6.48 7.56
C ASN A 56 4.73 -5.78 6.22
N ALA A 57 5.68 -5.90 5.30
CA ALA A 57 5.59 -5.32 3.96
C ALA A 57 4.34 -5.82 3.23
N LEU A 58 4.08 -7.13 3.26
CA LEU A 58 2.89 -7.72 2.64
C LEU A 58 1.60 -7.25 3.32
N VAL A 59 1.55 -7.25 4.66
CA VAL A 59 0.37 -6.80 5.41
C VAL A 59 0.06 -5.34 5.12
N TYR A 60 1.04 -4.44 5.23
CA TYR A 60 0.83 -3.02 4.98
C TYR A 60 0.50 -2.73 3.51
N GLY A 61 1.08 -3.47 2.57
CA GLY A 61 0.71 -3.37 1.16
C GLY A 61 -0.77 -3.65 0.93
N VAL A 62 -1.28 -4.75 1.50
CA VAL A 62 -2.71 -5.10 1.43
C VAL A 62 -3.58 -4.03 2.12
N VAL A 63 -3.17 -3.56 3.31
CA VAL A 63 -3.89 -2.51 4.04
C VAL A 63 -4.04 -1.25 3.20
N VAL A 64 -2.99 -0.79 2.52
CA VAL A 64 -3.06 0.41 1.67
C VAL A 64 -4.02 0.21 0.49
N ILE A 65 -3.97 -0.96 -0.16
CA ILE A 65 -4.86 -1.28 -1.28
C ILE A 65 -6.33 -1.30 -0.82
N LEU A 66 -6.62 -1.94 0.32
CA LEU A 66 -7.98 -2.00 0.88
C LEU A 66 -8.47 -0.64 1.40
N ALA A 67 -7.60 0.14 2.04
CA ALA A 67 -7.94 1.49 2.48
C ALA A 67 -8.31 2.38 1.27
N GLY A 68 -7.61 2.20 0.15
CA GLY A 68 -7.96 2.83 -1.12
C GLY A 68 -9.35 2.41 -1.63
N SER A 69 -9.67 1.12 -1.67
CA SER A 69 -11.00 0.70 -2.15
C SER A 69 -12.14 1.22 -1.26
N ILE A 70 -11.96 1.19 0.07
CA ILE A 70 -12.93 1.72 1.04
C ILE A 70 -13.10 3.23 0.86
N THR A 71 -12.00 3.97 0.78
CA THR A 71 -12.06 5.43 0.64
C THR A 71 -12.73 5.83 -0.68
N ASN A 72 -12.48 5.10 -1.77
CA ASN A 72 -13.15 5.35 -3.04
C ASN A 72 -14.66 5.10 -2.96
N ALA A 73 -15.08 4.00 -2.30
CA ALA A 73 -16.49 3.70 -2.08
C ALA A 73 -17.19 4.79 -1.26
N VAL A 74 -16.56 5.26 -0.18
CA VAL A 74 -17.07 6.35 0.66
C VAL A 74 -17.20 7.63 -0.17
N LEU A 75 -16.16 8.02 -0.91
CA LEU A 75 -16.19 9.20 -1.77
C LEU A 75 -17.27 9.10 -2.88
N GLY A 76 -17.50 7.90 -3.40
CA GLY A 76 -18.56 7.62 -4.37
C GLY A 76 -19.97 7.81 -3.83
N ALA A 77 -20.19 7.60 -2.53
CA ALA A 77 -21.49 7.85 -1.89
C ALA A 77 -21.85 9.34 -1.80
N PHE A 78 -20.88 10.23 -1.98
CA PHE A 78 -21.06 11.69 -2.03
C PHE A 78 -21.07 12.23 -3.46
N ARG A 79 -21.29 11.41 -4.48
CA ARG A 79 -21.58 11.90 -5.83
C ARG A 79 -23.08 11.89 -6.09
#